data_AF-A0A960RI19-F1
#
_entry.id   AF-A0A960RI19-F1
#
_cell.length_a   1.000
_cell.length_b   1.000
_cell.length_c   1.000
_cell.angle_alpha   90.00
_cell.angle_beta   90.00
_cell.angle_gamma   90.00
#
_symmetry.space_group_name_H-M   'P 1'
#
loop_
_entity.id
_entity.type
_entity.pdbx_description
1 polymer ?
#
loop_
_entity_poly.entity_id
_entity_poly.type
_entity_poly.pdbx_seq_one_letter_code
_entity_poly.pdbx_strand_id
1 'polypeptide(L)'
;LLCPPWIQLSASVKQSKAVTASDEPCIVIAGSGMCEHGRIRHHLKHGIGNERNSIVLVGYQAAHTLGRRLEEHDPVVTIFGDEFSVKAEVTKLDAFSAHADRRDLLACVRASGASKVYLVHGEQDSREALAEAIQAEGLAEVVLPSRGEWYDLV
;
A
#
# COMPACT_ATOMS: atom_id res chain seq x y z
N LEU A 1 12.10 8.27 25.84
CA LEU A 1 11.66 8.24 24.43
C LEU A 1 12.91 8.21 23.56
N LEU A 2 13.27 7.02 23.08
CA LEU A 2 14.53 6.75 22.38
C LEU A 2 14.36 7.07 20.89
N CYS A 3 14.51 8.34 20.52
CA CYS A 3 14.68 8.73 19.13
C CYS A 3 16.19 8.79 18.87
N PRO A 4 16.76 7.90 18.04
CA PRO A 4 18.17 7.96 17.68
C PRO A 4 18.52 9.33 17.09
N PRO A 5 19.77 9.82 17.23
CA PRO A 5 20.17 11.16 16.80
C PRO A 5 20.03 11.40 15.29
N TRP A 6 19.95 10.33 14.49
CA TRP A 6 19.75 10.37 13.05
C TRP A 6 18.26 10.37 12.63
N ILE A 7 17.32 10.19 13.57
CA ILE A 7 15.88 10.36 13.31
C ILE A 7 15.47 11.75 13.78
N GLN A 8 14.86 12.51 12.88
CA GLN A 8 14.27 13.80 13.19
C GLN A 8 12.76 13.76 12.96
N LEU A 9 12.00 14.03 14.01
CA LEU A 9 10.54 14.13 13.92
C LEU A 9 10.13 15.52 13.41
N SER A 10 9.51 15.58 12.24
CA SER A 10 8.92 16.82 11.72
C SER A 10 7.49 17.01 12.27
N ALA A 11 7.35 17.71 13.39
CA ALA A 11 6.03 17.96 13.99
C ALA A 11 5.24 19.08 13.27
N SER A 12 5.92 20.07 12.69
CA SER A 12 5.27 21.26 12.11
C SER A 12 5.29 21.29 10.58
N VAL A 13 4.38 22.07 10.00
CA VAL A 13 4.37 22.36 8.55
C VAL A 13 5.66 23.07 8.13
N LYS A 14 6.18 23.96 8.97
CA LYS A 14 7.43 24.69 8.70
C LYS A 14 8.62 23.74 8.55
N GLN A 15 8.73 22.75 9.44
CA GLN A 15 9.79 21.73 9.37
C GLN A 15 9.66 20.88 8.10
N SER A 16 8.45 20.42 7.77
CA SER A 16 8.22 19.61 6.55
C SER A 16 8.55 20.40 5.27
N LYS A 17 8.22 21.69 5.21
CA LYS A 17 8.60 22.57 4.09
C LYS A 17 10.10 22.82 4.01
N ALA A 18 10.79 22.91 5.16
CA ALA A 18 12.24 23.08 5.17
C ALA A 18 12.96 21.88 4.56
N VAL A 19 12.45 20.65 4.79
CA VAL A 19 12.97 19.44 4.16
C VAL A 19 12.81 19.51 2.64
N THR A 20 11.65 19.92 2.11
CA THR A 20 11.45 20.02 0.65
C THR A 20 12.23 21.17 -0.01
N ALA A 21 12.72 22.13 0.77
CA ALA A 21 13.48 23.28 0.29
C ALA A 21 15.00 23.10 0.41
N SER A 22 15.44 22.00 1.03
CA SER A 22 16.86 21.67 1.20
C SER A 22 17.36 20.85 0.03
N ASP A 23 18.60 21.09 -0.39
CA ASP A 23 19.33 20.25 -1.35
C ASP A 23 20.11 19.12 -0.66
N GLU A 24 20.06 19.03 0.68
CA GLU A 24 20.73 17.96 1.43
C GLU A 24 20.03 16.61 1.20
N PRO A 25 20.79 15.55 0.82
CA PRO A 25 20.23 14.21 0.70
C PRO A 25 19.67 13.72 2.04
N CYS A 26 18.42 13.25 2.02
CA CYS A 26 17.76 12.72 3.21
C CYS A 26 16.77 11.60 2.86
N ILE A 27 16.35 10.84 3.88
CA ILE A 27 15.25 9.89 3.78
C ILE A 27 14.03 10.52 4.43
N VAL A 28 12.93 10.60 3.69
CA VAL A 28 11.66 11.10 4.19
C VAL A 28 10.66 9.96 4.31
N ILE A 29 10.15 9.76 5.52
CA ILE A 29 9.04 8.85 5.79
C ILE A 29 7.82 9.71 6.15
N ALA A 30 6.81 9.70 5.28
CA ALA A 30 5.59 10.49 5.48
C ALA A 30 4.36 9.72 5.00
N GLY A 31 3.24 9.89 5.70
CA GLY A 31 1.94 9.37 5.29
C GLY A 31 1.17 10.32 4.37
N SER A 32 0.11 9.84 3.72
CA SER A 32 -0.47 8.49 3.84
C SER A 32 0.23 7.42 2.97
N GLY A 33 0.15 6.15 3.38
CA GLY A 33 0.86 5.03 2.74
C GLY A 33 0.44 4.70 1.30
N MET A 34 -0.67 5.26 0.82
CA MET A 34 -1.12 5.17 -0.57
C MET A 34 -0.99 6.48 -1.36
N CYS A 35 -0.25 7.44 -0.80
CA CYS A 35 0.02 8.76 -1.40
C CYS A 35 -1.21 9.67 -1.64
N GLU A 36 -2.39 9.28 -1.19
CA GLU A 36 -3.64 10.03 -1.42
C GLU A 36 -3.81 11.29 -0.56
N HIS A 37 -3.19 11.33 0.62
CA HIS A 37 -3.43 12.38 1.60
C HIS A 37 -2.17 12.73 2.39
N GLY A 38 -2.22 13.86 3.10
CA GLY A 38 -1.17 14.23 4.03
C GLY A 38 0.08 14.82 3.38
N ARG A 39 1.17 14.84 4.16
CA ARG A 39 2.39 15.57 3.80
C ARG A 39 3.15 14.90 2.65
N ILE A 40 2.98 13.59 2.44
CA ILE A 40 3.64 12.87 1.34
C ILE A 40 3.35 13.49 -0.02
N ARG A 41 2.14 14.03 -0.24
CA ARG A 41 1.80 14.69 -1.51
C ARG A 41 2.61 15.93 -1.78
N HIS A 42 2.99 16.67 -0.73
CA HIS A 42 3.90 17.81 -0.89
C HIS A 42 5.31 17.34 -1.23
N HIS A 43 5.82 16.31 -0.55
CA HIS A 43 7.12 15.73 -0.87
C HIS A 43 7.17 15.19 -2.30
N LEU A 44 6.12 14.49 -2.75
CA LEU A 44 5.99 14.02 -4.14
C LEU A 44 5.93 15.18 -5.12
N LYS A 45 5.08 16.20 -4.89
CA LYS A 45 5.01 17.41 -5.74
C LYS A 45 6.38 18.04 -5.98
N HIS A 46 7.23 18.10 -4.95
CA HIS A 46 8.56 18.71 -5.04
C HIS A 46 9.65 17.76 -5.54
N GLY A 47 9.51 16.45 -5.33
CA GLY A 47 10.57 15.48 -5.61
C GLY A 47 10.39 14.65 -6.88
N ILE A 48 9.16 14.43 -7.34
CA ILE A 48 8.85 13.40 -8.36
C ILE A 48 9.44 13.70 -9.74
N GLY A 49 9.64 14.97 -10.06
CA GLY A 49 10.21 15.41 -11.33
C GLY A 49 11.75 15.43 -11.37
N ASN A 50 12.42 14.95 -10.32
CA ASN A 50 13.88 14.92 -10.24
C ASN A 50 14.39 13.47 -10.27
N GLU A 51 15.21 13.15 -11.28
CA GLU A 51 15.80 11.83 -11.52
C GLU A 51 16.80 11.38 -10.44
N ARG A 52 17.27 12.30 -9.59
CA ARG A 52 18.14 11.98 -8.45
C ARG A 52 17.39 11.42 -7.26
N ASN A 53 16.07 11.44 -7.29
CA ASN A 53 15.22 10.97 -6.20
C ASN A 53 14.70 9.57 -6.48
N SER A 54 14.46 8.81 -5.41
CA SER A 54 13.76 7.54 -5.46
C SER A 54 12.52 7.57 -4.56
N ILE A 55 11.43 6.97 -5.03
CA ILE A 55 10.17 6.77 -4.30
C ILE A 55 10.07 5.29 -3.99
N VAL A 56 10.05 4.96 -2.69
CA VAL A 56 9.97 3.57 -2.23
C VAL A 56 8.58 3.31 -1.64
N LEU A 57 7.79 2.47 -2.33
CA LEU A 57 6.47 2.03 -1.89
C LEU A 57 6.64 0.77 -1.02
N VAL A 58 6.18 0.81 0.23
CA VAL A 58 6.43 -0.26 1.22
C VAL A 58 5.18 -1.07 1.57
N GLY A 59 4.09 -0.88 0.84
CA GLY A 59 2.82 -1.53 1.13
C GLY A 59 1.88 -1.56 -0.07
N TYR A 60 0.74 -2.20 0.12
CA TYR A 60 -0.30 -2.33 -0.89
C TYR A 60 -0.80 -0.96 -1.37
N GLN A 61 -0.99 -0.83 -2.68
CA GLN A 61 -1.53 0.36 -3.32
C GLN A 61 -2.87 0.00 -3.96
N ALA A 62 -3.96 0.54 -3.40
CA ALA A 62 -5.29 0.26 -3.93
C ALA A 62 -5.49 0.87 -5.32
N ALA A 63 -6.29 0.19 -6.15
CA ALA A 63 -6.72 0.70 -7.45
C ALA A 63 -7.17 2.17 -7.37
N HIS A 64 -6.84 2.93 -8.41
CA HIS A 64 -7.17 4.35 -8.57
C HIS A 64 -6.50 5.33 -7.58
N THR A 65 -5.59 4.88 -6.72
CA THR A 65 -4.76 5.77 -5.89
C THR A 65 -3.56 6.31 -6.67
N LEU A 66 -3.01 7.45 -6.24
CA LEU A 66 -1.74 7.98 -6.72
C LEU A 66 -0.62 6.96 -6.52
N GLY A 67 -0.57 6.30 -5.37
CA GLY A 67 0.45 5.29 -5.10
C GLY A 67 0.38 4.11 -6.07
N ARG A 68 -0.83 3.71 -6.52
CA ARG A 68 -0.99 2.67 -7.54
C ARG A 68 -0.48 3.11 -8.91
N ARG A 69 -0.77 4.36 -9.32
CA ARG A 69 -0.22 4.92 -10.56
C ARG A 69 1.31 4.96 -10.55
N LEU A 70 1.90 5.27 -9.40
CA LEU A 70 3.35 5.22 -9.21
C LEU A 70 3.87 3.79 -9.32
N GLU A 71 3.21 2.83 -8.66
CA GLU A 71 3.54 1.39 -8.75
C GLU A 71 3.47 0.87 -10.20
N GLU A 72 2.50 1.33 -10.98
CA GLU A 72 2.31 0.97 -12.40
C GLU A 72 3.25 1.74 -13.34
N HIS A 73 4.12 2.60 -12.79
CA HIS A 73 5.07 3.44 -13.54
C HIS A 73 4.41 4.38 -14.56
N ASP A 74 3.26 4.95 -14.22
CA ASP A 74 2.64 6.00 -15.02
C ASP A 74 3.65 7.14 -15.28
N PRO A 75 3.92 7.52 -16.54
CA PRO A 75 4.92 8.54 -16.85
C PRO A 75 4.48 9.95 -16.41
N VAL A 76 3.17 10.14 -16.19
CA VAL A 76 2.57 11.39 -15.74
C VAL A 76 1.52 11.08 -14.67
N VAL A 77 1.56 11.81 -13.56
CA VAL A 77 0.58 11.71 -12.47
C VAL A 77 0.04 13.08 -12.08
N THR A 78 -1.17 13.11 -11.51
CA THR A 78 -1.79 14.34 -11.02
C THR A 78 -1.62 14.49 -9.51
N ILE A 79 -1.06 15.62 -9.07
CA ILE A 79 -0.89 15.96 -7.65
C ILE A 79 -1.44 17.36 -7.41
N PHE A 80 -2.41 17.51 -6.50
CA PHE A 80 -3.12 18.76 -6.24
C PHE A 80 -3.76 19.42 -7.47
N GLY A 81 -4.12 18.63 -8.49
CA GLY A 81 -4.72 19.10 -9.73
C GLY A 81 -3.72 19.47 -10.83
N ASP A 82 -2.42 19.51 -10.50
CA ASP A 82 -1.36 19.76 -11.48
C ASP A 82 -0.78 18.42 -11.98
N GLU A 83 -0.39 18.36 -13.25
CA GLU A 83 0.29 17.20 -13.84
C GLU A 83 1.81 17.27 -13.62
N PHE A 84 2.42 16.13 -13.29
CA PHE A 84 3.86 15.99 -13.09
C PHE A 84 4.40 14.80 -13.87
N SER A 85 5.48 15.01 -14.62
CA SER A 85 6.26 13.91 -15.18
C SER A 85 6.98 13.15 -14.06
N VAL A 86 6.85 11.83 -14.06
CA VAL A 86 7.54 10.95 -13.12
C VAL A 86 8.94 10.69 -13.65
N LYS A 87 9.94 11.36 -13.05
CA LYS A 87 11.37 11.18 -13.37
C LYS A 87 12.13 10.49 -12.25
N ALA A 88 11.65 10.61 -11.02
CA ALA A 88 12.18 9.86 -9.89
C ALA A 88 12.06 8.35 -10.14
N GLU A 89 13.04 7.58 -9.68
CA GLU A 89 12.96 6.13 -9.69
C GLU A 89 11.84 5.67 -8.74
N VAL A 90 10.95 4.80 -9.19
CA VAL A 90 9.90 4.23 -8.33
C VAL A 90 10.19 2.75 -8.12
N THR A 91 10.26 2.32 -6.86
CA THR A 91 10.52 0.93 -6.49
C THR A 91 9.55 0.49 -5.41
N LYS A 92 9.12 -0.77 -5.45
CA LYS A 92 8.27 -1.38 -4.43
C LYS A 92 9.03 -2.40 -3.60
N LEU A 93 8.83 -2.36 -2.29
CA LEU A 93 9.32 -3.37 -1.34
C LEU A 93 8.14 -4.09 -0.70
N ASP A 94 7.92 -5.35 -1.09
CA ASP A 94 6.82 -6.17 -0.55
C ASP A 94 7.10 -6.71 0.87
N ALA A 95 8.36 -6.65 1.33
CA ALA A 95 8.81 -7.23 2.61
C ALA A 95 8.21 -6.58 3.87
N PHE A 96 7.55 -5.42 3.73
CA PHE A 96 6.97 -4.68 4.86
C PHE A 96 5.44 -4.75 4.90
N SER A 97 4.80 -5.56 4.05
CA SER A 97 3.36 -5.80 4.15
C SER A 97 3.03 -6.48 5.48
N ALA A 98 2.08 -5.91 6.22
CA ALA A 98 1.53 -6.54 7.43
C ALA A 98 0.46 -7.61 7.11
N HIS A 99 0.13 -7.80 5.83
CA HIS A 99 -0.84 -8.81 5.41
C HIS A 99 -0.17 -10.15 5.17
N ALA A 100 -0.81 -11.21 5.68
CA ALA A 100 -0.45 -12.59 5.38
C ALA A 100 -0.46 -12.84 3.88
N ASP A 101 0.57 -13.53 3.38
CA ASP A 101 0.60 -13.95 1.98
C ASP A 101 -0.37 -15.12 1.73
N ARG A 102 -0.45 -15.57 0.46
CA ARG A 102 -1.30 -16.70 0.09
C ARG A 102 -1.01 -17.97 0.90
N ARG A 103 0.26 -18.25 1.19
CA ARG A 103 0.67 -19.45 1.92
C ARG A 103 0.25 -19.37 3.38
N ASP A 104 0.42 -18.21 4.00
CA ASP A 104 0.04 -17.94 5.38
C ASP A 104 -1.49 -17.99 5.54
N LEU A 105 -2.24 -17.46 4.58
CA LEU A 105 -3.71 -17.54 4.55
C LEU A 105 -4.21 -18.99 4.43
N LEU A 106 -3.63 -19.79 3.54
CA LEU A 106 -3.95 -21.22 3.43
C LEU A 106 -3.60 -21.99 4.70
N ALA A 107 -2.46 -21.67 5.32
CA ALA A 107 -2.08 -22.25 6.60
C ALA A 107 -3.07 -21.89 7.71
N CYS A 108 -3.57 -20.65 7.73
CA CYS A 108 -4.59 -20.20 8.67
C CYS A 108 -5.89 -20.97 8.51
N VAL A 109 -6.40 -21.11 7.27
CA VAL A 109 -7.61 -21.90 6.97
C VAL A 109 -7.43 -23.35 7.42
N ARG A 110 -6.30 -23.97 7.06
CA ARG A 110 -5.99 -25.35 7.47
C ARG A 110 -5.96 -25.52 8.99
N ALA A 111 -5.34 -24.58 9.71
CA ALA A 111 -5.24 -24.63 11.16
C ALA A 111 -6.59 -24.38 11.87
N SER A 112 -7.50 -23.62 11.24
CA SER A 112 -8.82 -23.33 11.79
C SER A 112 -9.75 -24.54 11.85
N GLY A 113 -9.60 -25.50 10.93
CA GLY A 113 -10.53 -26.62 10.77
C GLY A 113 -11.96 -26.22 10.39
N ALA A 114 -12.16 -25.00 9.88
CA ALA A 114 -13.47 -24.51 9.49
C ALA A 114 -14.02 -25.30 8.30
N SER A 115 -15.28 -25.73 8.37
CA SER A 115 -15.98 -26.37 7.25
C SER A 115 -16.40 -25.37 6.16
N LYS A 116 -16.52 -24.08 6.52
CA LYS A 116 -16.96 -22.99 5.64
C LYS A 116 -16.19 -21.71 5.91
N VAL A 117 -15.75 -21.04 4.84
CA VAL A 117 -14.94 -19.81 4.88
C VAL A 117 -15.60 -18.73 4.02
N TYR A 118 -15.73 -17.53 4.57
CA TYR A 118 -16.22 -16.34 3.86
C TYR A 118 -15.04 -15.43 3.55
N LEU A 119 -14.66 -15.30 2.28
CA LEU A 119 -13.55 -14.43 1.88
C LEU A 119 -14.06 -13.02 1.61
N VAL A 120 -13.60 -12.08 2.44
CA VAL A 120 -13.89 -10.65 2.35
C VAL A 120 -12.58 -9.87 2.18
N HIS A 121 -12.68 -8.55 2.05
CA HIS A 121 -11.55 -7.61 2.02
C HIS A 121 -10.40 -8.03 1.08
N GLY A 122 -10.57 -7.78 -0.21
CA GLY A 122 -9.56 -7.99 -1.24
C GLY A 122 -10.15 -7.66 -2.60
N GLU A 123 -9.29 -7.51 -3.60
CA GLU A 123 -9.76 -7.41 -4.99
C GLU A 123 -10.47 -8.71 -5.40
N GLN A 124 -11.40 -8.60 -6.34
CA GLN A 124 -12.24 -9.73 -6.77
C GLN A 124 -11.38 -10.92 -7.23
N ASP A 125 -10.46 -10.67 -8.15
CA ASP A 125 -9.56 -11.68 -8.70
C ASP A 125 -8.69 -12.33 -7.62
N SER A 126 -8.23 -11.54 -6.63
CA SER A 126 -7.45 -12.07 -5.50
C SER A 126 -8.27 -12.98 -4.60
N ARG A 127 -9.54 -12.62 -4.36
CA ARG A 127 -10.47 -13.43 -3.57
C ARG A 127 -10.85 -14.71 -4.29
N GLU A 128 -11.09 -14.64 -5.60
CA GLU A 128 -11.37 -15.79 -6.45
C GLU A 128 -10.18 -16.76 -6.48
N ALA A 129 -8.96 -16.25 -6.70
CA ALA A 129 -7.75 -17.07 -6.70
C ALA A 129 -7.50 -17.76 -5.34
N LEU A 130 -7.81 -17.09 -4.23
CA LEU A 130 -7.72 -17.71 -2.90
C LEU A 130 -8.83 -18.73 -2.66
N ALA A 131 -10.05 -18.48 -3.16
CA ALA A 131 -11.15 -19.43 -3.08
C ALA A 131 -10.83 -20.73 -3.83
N GLU A 132 -10.34 -20.61 -5.05
CA GLU A 132 -9.87 -21.75 -5.86
C GLU A 132 -8.76 -22.52 -5.14
N ALA A 133 -7.81 -21.82 -4.52
CA ALA A 133 -6.74 -22.44 -3.75
C ALA A 133 -7.26 -23.27 -2.56
N ILE A 134 -8.20 -22.71 -1.79
CA ILE A 134 -8.81 -23.40 -0.63
C ILE A 134 -9.60 -24.63 -1.08
N GLN A 135 -10.37 -24.50 -2.18
CA GLN A 135 -11.16 -25.59 -2.74
C GLN A 135 -10.29 -26.70 -3.34
N ALA A 136 -9.21 -26.34 -4.04
CA ALA A 136 -8.27 -27.30 -4.63
C ALA A 136 -7.57 -28.16 -3.57
N GLU A 137 -7.34 -27.62 -2.38
CA GLU A 137 -6.80 -28.38 -1.24
C GLU A 137 -7.87 -29.11 -0.42
N GLY A 138 -9.16 -28.96 -0.78
CA GLY A 138 -10.28 -29.60 -0.08
C GLY A 138 -10.44 -29.12 1.38
N LEU A 139 -10.01 -27.89 1.70
CA LEU A 139 -9.95 -27.42 3.07
C LEU A 139 -11.32 -26.98 3.62
N ALA A 140 -12.13 -26.29 2.83
CA ALA A 140 -13.42 -25.75 3.25
C ALA A 140 -14.32 -25.41 2.05
N GLU A 141 -15.64 -25.34 2.28
CA GLU A 141 -16.54 -24.62 1.40
C GLU A 141 -16.19 -23.12 1.43
N VAL A 142 -16.11 -22.47 0.26
CA VAL A 142 -15.77 -21.04 0.19
C VAL A 142 -16.94 -20.24 -0.36
N VAL A 143 -17.24 -19.12 0.32
CA VAL A 143 -18.22 -18.13 -0.12
C VAL A 143 -17.51 -16.82 -0.39
N LEU A 144 -17.90 -16.14 -1.46
CA LEU A 144 -17.45 -14.80 -1.83
C LEU A 144 -18.62 -13.80 -1.66
N PRO A 145 -18.83 -13.24 -0.45
CA PRO A 145 -19.95 -12.33 -0.22
C PRO A 145 -19.90 -11.11 -1.12
N SER A 146 -21.07 -10.68 -1.58
CA SER A 146 -21.29 -9.36 -2.16
C SER A 146 -21.63 -8.33 -1.07
N ARG A 147 -21.35 -7.05 -1.35
CA ARG A 147 -21.65 -5.96 -0.42
C ARG A 147 -23.16 -5.92 -0.14
N GLY A 148 -23.52 -6.02 1.14
CA GLY A 148 -24.92 -5.95 1.59
C GLY A 148 -25.64 -7.29 1.65
N GLU A 149 -24.97 -8.40 1.34
CA GLU A 149 -25.49 -9.75 1.61
C GLU A 149 -25.38 -10.10 3.10
N TRP A 150 -26.30 -10.95 3.54
CA TRP A 150 -26.40 -11.43 4.92
C TRP A 150 -26.47 -12.96 4.91
N TYR A 151 -25.84 -13.58 5.90
CA TYR A 151 -25.81 -15.02 6.06
C TYR A 151 -26.10 -15.39 7.50
N ASP A 152 -26.92 -16.43 7.70
CA ASP A 152 -27.10 -17.05 8.99
C ASP A 152 -25.96 -18.05 9.23
N LEU A 153 -25.28 -17.90 10.36
CA LEU A 153 -24.24 -18.83 10.80
C LEU A 153 -24.95 -19.92 11.61
N VAL A 154 -25.21 -21.06 10.98
CA VAL A 154 -25.86 -22.22 11.59
C VAL A 154 -24.85 -23.11 12.30
#